data_AF-A0A0Q8XVB5-F1
#
_entry.id   AF-A0A0Q8XVB5-F1
#
_cell.length_a   1.000
_cell.length_b   1.000
_cell.length_c   1.000
_cell.angle_alpha   90.00
_cell.angle_beta   90.00
_cell.angle_gamma   90.00
#
_symmetry.space_group_name_H-M   'P 1'
#
loop_
_entity.id
_entity.type
_entity.pdbx_description
1 polymer ?
#
loop_
_entity_poly.entity_id
_entity_poly.type
_entity_poly.pdbx_seq_one_letter_code
_entity_poly.pdbx_strand_id
1 'polypeptide(L)'
;MNAPDLLATAEPAPSQHPGIAQAGPAPAATASNPPDGWWSLLYRGWTLQMPSGARLDLTEIERACFVCLLKNPRRELRRDELKAARKGTNMRTLNVAICRLRGKVQLAGARLPLHTVHGVGYAFLGNLRALASPR
;
A
#
# COMPACT_ATOMS: atom_id res chain seq x y z
N MET A 1 60.49 -15.48 31.10
CA MET A 1 59.42 -16.40 31.55
C MET A 1 58.12 -15.89 30.95
N ASN A 2 57.81 -16.29 29.71
CA ASN A 2 56.99 -17.46 29.35
C ASN A 2 55.56 -17.39 29.91
N ALA A 3 54.61 -17.36 28.98
CA ALA A 3 53.17 -17.43 29.20
C ALA A 3 52.76 -18.72 29.92
N PRO A 4 51.56 -18.77 30.52
CA PRO A 4 50.83 -20.02 30.66
C PRO A 4 49.67 -20.05 29.66
N ASP A 5 49.67 -21.14 28.90
CA ASP A 5 48.67 -21.55 27.94
C ASP A 5 47.59 -22.40 28.63
N LEU A 6 46.35 -22.11 28.22
CA LEU A 6 45.15 -22.95 28.11
C LEU A 6 44.71 -23.82 29.30
N LEU A 7 43.61 -23.35 29.91
CA LEU A 7 42.63 -24.18 30.62
C LEU A 7 41.65 -24.84 29.64
N ALA A 8 41.43 -26.12 29.90
CA ALA A 8 40.56 -27.03 29.16
C ALA A 8 39.13 -27.06 29.73
N THR A 9 38.18 -27.31 28.81
CA THR A 9 36.98 -28.18 28.90
C THR A 9 35.95 -28.01 30.03
N ALA A 10 34.70 -27.71 29.64
CA ALA A 10 33.41 -28.38 30.03
C ALA A 10 32.22 -27.42 29.77
N GLU A 11 31.38 -27.62 28.74
CA GLU A 11 30.08 -28.34 28.73
C GLU A 11 28.83 -27.42 28.92
N PRO A 12 27.61 -27.83 28.49
CA PRO A 12 26.68 -26.97 27.73
C PRO A 12 25.27 -26.71 28.36
N ALA A 13 24.57 -25.73 27.75
CA ALA A 13 23.11 -25.43 27.78
C ALA A 13 22.52 -24.88 29.11
N PRO A 14 21.38 -24.12 29.13
CA PRO A 14 20.34 -24.02 28.10
C PRO A 14 19.73 -22.61 27.81
N SER A 15 19.00 -22.54 26.69
CA SER A 15 17.78 -21.74 26.46
C SER A 15 17.80 -20.20 26.57
N GLN A 16 17.63 -19.52 25.41
CA GLN A 16 16.38 -18.78 25.07
C GLN A 16 16.49 -17.97 23.75
N HIS A 17 15.60 -18.24 22.79
CA HIS A 17 15.17 -17.30 21.74
C HIS A 17 14.16 -16.30 22.36
N PRO A 18 14.04 -15.02 21.93
CA PRO A 18 13.57 -14.70 20.57
C PRO A 18 14.13 -13.42 19.91
N GLY A 19 14.22 -13.50 18.57
CA GLY A 19 13.93 -12.42 17.60
C GLY A 19 14.46 -11.02 17.89
N ILE A 20 15.65 -10.70 17.39
CA ILE A 20 16.04 -9.32 17.12
C ILE A 20 15.71 -8.97 15.68
N ALA A 21 14.83 -7.98 15.53
CA ALA A 21 14.55 -7.29 14.31
C ALA A 21 15.85 -6.79 13.65
N GLN A 22 16.06 -7.12 12.38
CA GLN A 22 16.90 -6.30 11.52
C GLN A 22 16.08 -5.83 10.33
N ALA A 23 15.63 -4.59 10.42
CA ALA A 23 15.16 -3.79 9.29
C ALA A 23 16.31 -3.72 8.28
N GLY A 24 16.12 -4.37 7.12
CA GLY A 24 17.03 -4.28 6.00
C GLY A 24 17.03 -2.85 5.42
N PRO A 25 18.19 -2.34 4.97
CA PRO A 25 18.33 -0.98 4.47
C PRO A 25 17.60 -0.80 3.14
N ALA A 26 16.94 0.36 3.03
CA ALA A 26 16.33 0.83 1.79
C ALA A 26 17.37 0.98 0.66
N PRO A 27 17.07 0.54 -0.56
CA PRO A 27 17.57 1.22 -1.74
C PRO A 27 16.56 2.30 -2.14
N ALA A 28 16.93 3.54 -1.90
CA ALA A 28 16.45 4.66 -2.68
C ALA A 28 16.95 4.47 -4.12
N ALA A 29 16.09 3.93 -4.98
CA ALA A 29 16.28 3.98 -6.43
C ALA A 29 15.16 4.85 -7.02
N THR A 30 15.51 6.11 -7.25
CA THR A 30 14.89 6.97 -8.25
C THR A 30 15.04 6.31 -9.62
N ALA A 31 14.02 5.56 -10.04
CA ALA A 31 13.81 5.23 -11.44
C ALA A 31 12.32 5.26 -11.69
N SER A 32 11.92 6.10 -12.64
CA SER A 32 10.58 6.23 -13.17
C SER A 32 10.08 4.86 -13.64
N ASN A 33 9.45 4.09 -12.76
CA ASN A 33 8.72 2.91 -13.21
C ASN A 33 7.58 3.45 -14.09
N PRO A 34 7.48 3.05 -15.36
CA PRO A 34 6.31 3.40 -16.14
C PRO A 34 5.06 3.00 -15.35
N PRO A 35 3.99 3.81 -15.32
CA PRO A 35 2.74 3.43 -14.65
C PRO A 35 1.99 2.31 -15.39
N ASP A 36 2.69 1.46 -16.13
CA ASP A 36 2.10 0.42 -16.98
C ASP A 36 1.85 -0.85 -16.16
N GLY A 37 0.99 -0.68 -15.18
CA GLY A 37 0.63 -1.71 -14.26
C GLY A 37 -0.85 -1.61 -13.95
N TRP A 38 -1.60 -2.69 -14.18
CA TRP A 38 -3.03 -2.70 -13.95
C TRP A 38 -3.33 -2.85 -12.47
N TRP A 39 -3.79 -1.77 -11.87
CA TRP A 39 -4.43 -1.78 -10.56
C TRP A 39 -5.78 -2.44 -10.71
N SER A 40 -5.97 -3.55 -10.01
CA SER A 40 -7.15 -4.36 -10.13
C SER A 40 -7.92 -4.35 -8.82
N LEU A 41 -9.17 -3.91 -8.85
CA LEU A 41 -10.07 -4.07 -7.72
C LEU A 41 -10.73 -5.45 -7.79
N LEU A 42 -10.40 -6.32 -6.84
CA LEU A 42 -11.03 -7.62 -6.64
C LEU A 42 -12.10 -7.53 -5.56
N TYR A 43 -12.90 -8.60 -5.45
CA TYR A 43 -13.94 -8.74 -4.43
C TYR A 43 -14.84 -7.50 -4.38
N ARG A 44 -15.34 -7.01 -5.53
CA ARG A 44 -16.20 -5.80 -5.61
C ARG A 44 -15.57 -4.52 -5.03
N GLY A 45 -14.24 -4.43 -5.06
CA GLY A 45 -13.47 -3.29 -4.58
C GLY A 45 -13.00 -3.37 -3.13
N TRP A 46 -13.11 -4.53 -2.49
CA TRP A 46 -12.57 -4.75 -1.14
C TRP A 46 -11.08 -5.02 -1.12
N THR A 47 -10.52 -5.53 -2.22
CA THR A 47 -9.08 -5.81 -2.31
C THR A 47 -8.49 -5.12 -3.53
N LEU A 48 -7.46 -4.33 -3.32
CA LEU A 48 -6.67 -3.71 -4.36
C LEU A 48 -5.46 -4.60 -4.66
N GLN A 49 -5.44 -5.17 -5.86
CA GLN A 49 -4.25 -5.80 -6.40
C GLN A 49 -3.42 -4.76 -7.13
N MET A 50 -2.16 -4.70 -6.72
CA MET A 50 -1.14 -3.85 -7.27
C MET A 50 -0.52 -4.52 -8.50
N PRO A 51 0.10 -3.75 -9.40
CA PRO A 51 0.75 -4.31 -10.58
C PRO A 51 1.92 -5.24 -10.24
N SER A 52 2.54 -5.08 -9.08
CA SER A 52 3.55 -6.00 -8.55
C SER A 52 2.98 -7.37 -8.14
N GLY A 53 1.66 -7.60 -8.28
CA GLY A 53 0.96 -8.85 -7.94
C GLY A 53 0.47 -8.92 -6.49
N ALA A 54 1.00 -8.06 -5.61
CA ALA A 54 0.59 -7.99 -4.21
C ALA A 54 -0.85 -7.48 -4.06
N ARG A 55 -1.54 -7.98 -3.02
CA ARG A 55 -2.96 -7.72 -2.75
C ARG A 55 -3.10 -7.00 -1.41
N LEU A 56 -4.01 -6.06 -1.36
CA LEU A 56 -4.11 -5.13 -0.25
C LEU A 56 -5.56 -4.87 0.08
N ASP A 57 -5.97 -5.18 1.30
CA ASP A 57 -7.33 -4.96 1.75
C ASP A 57 -7.61 -3.47 1.93
N LEU A 58 -8.68 -3.03 1.28
CA LEU A 58 -9.20 -1.68 1.34
C LEU A 58 -10.26 -1.60 2.43
N THR A 59 -10.18 -0.56 3.23
CA THR A 59 -11.26 -0.17 4.13
C THR A 59 -12.44 0.37 3.32
N GLU A 60 -13.59 0.49 3.97
CA GLU A 60 -14.81 1.00 3.33
C GLU A 60 -14.62 2.35 2.63
N ILE A 61 -13.87 3.27 3.26
CA ILE A 61 -13.58 4.59 2.69
C ILE A 61 -12.67 4.46 1.47
N GLU A 62 -11.59 3.70 1.57
CA GLU A 62 -10.66 3.49 0.44
C GLU A 62 -11.40 2.86 -0.75
N ARG A 63 -12.21 1.83 -0.50
CA ARG A 63 -13.07 1.21 -1.52
C ARG A 63 -13.98 2.23 -2.17
N ALA A 64 -14.71 3.04 -1.39
CA ALA A 64 -15.61 4.05 -1.93
C ALA A 64 -14.87 5.03 -2.87
N CYS A 65 -13.64 5.41 -2.53
CA CYS A 65 -12.79 6.26 -3.37
C CYS A 65 -12.47 5.59 -4.71
N PHE A 66 -12.02 4.34 -4.70
CA PHE A 66 -11.70 3.61 -5.94
C PHE A 66 -12.93 3.28 -6.78
N VAL A 67 -14.06 2.98 -6.15
CA VAL A 67 -15.33 2.74 -6.86
C VAL A 67 -15.79 4.02 -7.56
N CYS A 68 -15.67 5.19 -6.94
CA CYS A 68 -15.88 6.48 -7.62
C CYS A 68 -14.91 6.69 -8.77
N LEU A 69 -13.61 6.42 -8.56
CA LEU A 69 -12.59 6.55 -9.60
C LEU A 69 -12.85 5.62 -10.79
N LEU A 70 -13.44 4.44 -10.55
CA LEU A 70 -13.87 3.52 -11.62
C LEU A 70 -15.14 3.98 -12.33
N LYS A 71 -16.09 4.58 -11.61
CA LYS A 71 -17.30 5.15 -12.20
C LYS A 71 -16.97 6.32 -13.12
N ASN A 72 -15.94 7.10 -12.77
CA ASN A 72 -15.50 8.22 -13.59
C ASN A 72 -14.48 7.78 -14.66
N PRO A 73 -14.78 7.92 -15.96
CA PRO A 73 -13.84 7.54 -17.02
C PRO A 73 -12.57 8.40 -17.02
N ARG A 74 -12.64 9.63 -16.50
CA ARG A 74 -11.47 10.49 -16.28
C ARG A 74 -10.64 10.10 -15.04
N ARG A 75 -11.09 9.10 -14.27
CA ARG A 75 -10.47 8.69 -13.01
C ARG A 75 -10.26 9.88 -12.07
N GLU A 76 -11.21 10.80 -12.07
CA GLU A 76 -11.24 11.99 -11.22
C GLU A 76 -12.22 11.76 -10.08
N LEU A 77 -11.72 11.85 -8.85
CA LEU A 77 -12.51 11.82 -7.63
C LEU A 77 -12.83 13.24 -7.20
N ARG A 78 -14.08 13.64 -7.44
CA ARG A 78 -14.64 14.92 -7.01
C ARG A 78 -15.29 14.79 -5.64
N ARG A 79 -15.40 15.90 -4.91
CA ARG A 79 -16.12 15.93 -3.63
C ARG A 79 -17.57 15.49 -3.79
N ASP A 80 -18.23 15.87 -4.88
CA ASP A 80 -19.61 15.48 -5.18
C ASP A 80 -19.75 13.98 -5.43
N GLU A 81 -18.86 13.39 -6.23
CA GLU A 81 -18.79 11.94 -6.46
C GLU A 81 -18.57 11.17 -5.15
N LEU A 82 -17.70 11.68 -4.29
CA LEU A 82 -17.42 11.06 -3.00
C LEU A 82 -18.63 11.15 -2.05
N LYS A 83 -19.34 12.29 -2.03
CA LYS A 83 -20.60 12.45 -1.30
C LYS A 83 -21.67 11.49 -1.83
N ALA A 84 -21.76 11.32 -3.14
CA ALA A 84 -22.70 10.42 -3.79
C ALA A 84 -22.39 8.95 -3.48
N ALA A 85 -21.11 8.57 -3.42
CA ALA A 85 -20.73 7.21 -3.02
C ALA A 85 -20.88 6.94 -1.53
N ARG A 86 -20.64 7.94 -0.68
CA ARG A 86 -20.79 7.79 0.77
C ARG A 86 -21.13 9.12 1.43
N LYS A 87 -22.39 9.27 1.85
CA LYS A 87 -22.85 10.39 2.68
C LYS A 87 -21.99 10.49 3.95
N GLY A 88 -21.43 11.68 4.19
CA GLY A 88 -20.56 11.96 5.35
C GLY A 88 -19.06 11.81 5.11
N THR A 89 -18.62 11.41 3.90
CA THR A 89 -17.19 11.40 3.59
C THR A 89 -16.72 12.80 3.20
N ASN A 90 -15.72 13.30 3.91
CA ASN A 90 -15.14 14.63 3.70
C ASN A 90 -13.76 14.54 3.05
N MET A 91 -13.28 15.65 2.48
CA MET A 91 -11.93 15.74 1.91
C MET A 91 -10.82 15.43 2.93
N ARG A 92 -11.04 15.75 4.21
CA ARG A 92 -10.14 15.40 5.31
C ARG A 92 -10.03 13.88 5.48
N THR A 93 -11.17 13.18 5.51
CA THR A 93 -11.24 11.72 5.59
C THR A 93 -10.56 11.06 4.39
N LEU A 94 -10.77 11.62 3.20
CA LEU A 94 -10.11 11.19 1.98
C LEU A 94 -8.59 11.34 2.08
N ASN A 95 -8.08 12.49 2.52
CA ASN A 95 -6.65 12.72 2.69
C ASN A 95 -6.01 11.67 3.63
N VAL A 96 -6.67 11.40 4.77
CA VAL A 96 -6.23 10.36 5.71
C VAL A 96 -6.25 8.97 5.06
N ALA A 97 -7.33 8.62 4.35
CA ALA A 97 -7.43 7.34 3.64
C ALA A 97 -6.34 7.18 2.59
N ILE A 98 -6.04 8.23 1.81
CA ILE A 98 -4.95 8.26 0.84
C ILE A 98 -3.59 8.11 1.51
N CYS A 99 -3.32 8.82 2.62
CA CYS A 99 -2.06 8.69 3.35
C CYS A 99 -1.86 7.28 3.90
N ARG A 100 -2.92 6.70 4.51
CA ARG A 100 -2.89 5.30 4.99
C ARG A 100 -2.67 4.32 3.85
N LEU A 101 -3.40 4.48 2.74
CA LEU A 101 -3.26 3.63 1.58
C LEU A 101 -1.86 3.73 0.97
N ARG A 102 -1.32 4.95 0.82
CA ARG A 102 0.04 5.18 0.33
C ARG A 102 1.07 4.47 1.20
N GLY A 103 0.93 4.56 2.53
CA GLY A 103 1.78 3.81 3.46
C GLY A 103 1.69 2.30 3.23
N LYS A 104 0.47 1.74 3.15
CA LYS A 104 0.28 0.30 2.90
C LYS A 104 0.86 -0.15 1.55
N VAL A 105 0.60 0.62 0.50
CA VAL A 105 1.08 0.36 -0.86
C VAL A 105 2.61 0.44 -0.93
N GLN A 106 3.20 1.41 -0.23
CA GLN A 106 4.64 1.58 -0.14
C GLN A 106 5.32 0.43 0.62
N LEU A 107 4.70 -0.05 1.71
CA LEU A 107 5.17 -1.25 2.42
C LEU A 107 5.13 -2.51 1.54
N ALA A 108 4.17 -2.57 0.61
CA ALA A 108 4.08 -3.65 -0.36
C ALA A 108 4.98 -3.46 -1.60
N GLY A 109 5.87 -2.45 -1.59
CA GLY A 109 6.85 -2.22 -2.65
C GLY A 109 6.29 -1.55 -3.91
N ALA A 110 5.06 -1.03 -3.86
CA ALA A 110 4.46 -0.28 -4.96
C ALA A 110 4.30 1.21 -4.59
N ARG A 111 4.05 2.06 -5.59
CA ARG A 111 3.73 3.48 -5.37
C ARG A 111 2.38 3.79 -5.98
N LEU A 112 1.50 4.37 -5.17
CA LEU A 112 0.15 4.72 -5.63
C LEU A 112 0.20 5.93 -6.57
N PRO A 113 -0.21 5.80 -7.85
CA PRO A 113 -0.21 6.91 -8.82
C PRO A 113 -1.47 7.77 -8.65
N LEU A 114 -1.58 8.44 -7.50
CA LEU A 114 -2.71 9.30 -7.17
C LEU A 114 -2.21 10.74 -6.99
N HIS A 115 -2.68 11.63 -7.85
CA HIS A 115 -2.33 13.04 -7.86
C HIS A 115 -3.46 13.88 -7.28
N THR A 116 -3.10 14.86 -6.46
CA THR A 116 -4.05 15.87 -6.01
C THR A 116 -4.20 16.92 -7.10
N VAL A 117 -5.44 17.20 -7.51
CA VAL A 117 -5.75 18.24 -8.51
C VAL A 117 -6.42 19.40 -7.80
N HIS A 118 -5.77 20.57 -7.81
CA HIS A 118 -6.29 21.79 -7.21
C HIS A 118 -7.66 22.14 -7.81
N GLY A 119 -8.68 22.28 -6.95
CA GLY A 119 -10.05 22.63 -7.36
C GLY A 119 -10.98 21.47 -7.72
N VAL A 120 -10.45 20.27 -7.97
CA VAL A 120 -11.25 19.09 -8.36
C VAL A 120 -11.27 18.04 -7.25
N GLY A 121 -10.12 17.78 -6.63
CA GLY A 121 -9.94 16.74 -5.61
C GLY A 121 -8.73 15.89 -5.91
N TYR A 122 -8.95 14.67 -6.39
CA TYR A 122 -7.87 13.72 -6.68
C TYR A 122 -8.08 13.07 -8.04
N ALA A 123 -6.99 12.84 -8.79
CA ALA A 123 -6.99 12.11 -10.03
C ALA A 123 -6.08 10.89 -9.91
N PHE A 124 -6.54 9.74 -10.38
CA PHE A 124 -5.73 8.54 -10.47
C PHE A 124 -5.09 8.48 -11.86
N LEU A 125 -3.76 8.59 -11.91
CA LEU A 125 -2.98 8.66 -13.14
C LEU A 125 -2.51 7.27 -13.63
N GLY A 126 -2.93 6.20 -12.98
CA GLY A 126 -2.60 4.83 -13.39
C GLY A 126 -3.75 4.10 -14.11
N ASN A 127 -3.45 2.88 -14.54
CA ASN A 127 -4.43 1.98 -15.14
C ASN A 127 -5.19 1.25 -14.03
N LEU A 128 -6.41 1.69 -13.72
CA LEU A 128 -7.30 1.02 -12.75
C LEU A 128 -8.42 0.26 -13.47
N ARG A 129 -8.68 -0.98 -13.06
CA ARG A 129 -9.76 -1.85 -13.57
C ARG A 129 -10.48 -2.53 -12.40
N ALA A 130 -11.79 -2.72 -12.53
CA ALA A 130 -12.51 -3.68 -11.69
C ALA A 130 -12.37 -5.08 -12.29
N LEU A 131 -11.84 -6.02 -11.51
CA LEU A 131 -12.00 -7.44 -11.80
C LEU A 131 -13.31 -7.86 -11.14
N ALA A 132 -14.39 -7.81 -11.91
CA ALA A 132 -15.63 -8.46 -11.51
C ALA A 132 -15.32 -9.95 -11.38
N SER A 133 -15.28 -10.47 -10.15
CA SER A 133 -15.19 -11.91 -9.93
C SER A 133 -16.44 -12.54 -10.55
N PRO A 134 -16.31 -13.44 -11.54
CA PRO A 134 -17.46 -14.10 -12.13
C PRO A 134 -18.07 -15.03 -11.07
N ARG A 135 -19.31 -14.75 -10.67
CA ARG A 135 -20.23 -15.71 -10.04
C ARG A 135 -21.64 -15.36 -10.46
#